data_AF-A0A7C1LYR1-F1
#
_entry.id   AF-A0A7C1LYR1-F1
#
_cell.length_a   1.000
_cell.length_b   1.000
_cell.length_c   1.000
_cell.angle_alpha   90.00
_cell.angle_beta   90.00
_cell.angle_gamma   90.00
#
_symmetry.space_group_name_H-M   'P 1'
#
loop_
_entity.id
_entity.type
_entity.pdbx_description
1 polymer ?
#
loop_
_entity_poly.entity_id
_entity_poly.type
_entity_poly.pdbx_seq_one_letter_code
_entity_poly.pdbx_strand_id
1 'polypeptide(L)'
;MAVNFVLVLVLALIFGTFFFLADYFEHELIRLHGSLIAGISVVYFFLIVLPEISVRLPESPFDMELFKYLFVLVGFVFIHITEKLILQKVESRSQKRMRKLLTKEKILEGVEHNMEKILTREIKNDTLDEPVLKEIARTLTELINQEEEMKSQINRYKIKIQDHINEYLHEFRLITDYVYHFLVGIIIIGLLSIETMSGILFFFYAIFRAFVVKRSEQHIIFTDLEIYEEAEHEHPPLLRFFLSTSAFVGIFTGILMKIFIPINVEFLFIFYSFISGVILYVIVREVIPEKEKGDIGKFLIGLFGFIIIIIIINIFTNVL
;
A
#
# COMPACT_ATOMS: atom_id res chain seq x y z
N MET A 1 37.00 3.10 -13.11
CA MET A 1 37.77 3.73 -12.00
C MET A 1 37.18 3.25 -10.69
N ALA A 2 37.99 2.84 -9.72
CA ALA A 2 37.46 2.47 -8.41
C ALA A 2 36.76 3.69 -7.79
N VAL A 3 35.47 3.56 -7.48
CA VAL A 3 34.71 4.65 -6.84
C VAL A 3 35.38 4.97 -5.49
N ASN A 4 35.63 6.25 -5.24
CA ASN A 4 36.24 6.69 -3.99
C ASN A 4 35.36 6.26 -2.80
N PHE A 5 35.89 5.43 -1.92
CA PHE A 5 35.16 4.92 -0.76
C PHE A 5 34.64 6.04 0.15
N VAL A 6 35.41 7.14 0.28
CA VAL A 6 34.99 8.32 1.06
C VAL A 6 33.74 8.95 0.43
N LEU A 7 33.69 9.05 -0.90
CA LEU A 7 32.51 9.57 -1.60
C LEU A 7 31.28 8.68 -1.35
N VAL A 8 31.44 7.36 -1.41
CA VAL A 8 30.36 6.40 -1.10
C VAL A 8 29.83 6.61 0.31
N LEU A 9 30.71 6.74 1.30
CA LEU A 9 30.32 6.97 2.69
C LEU A 9 29.57 8.30 2.87
N VAL A 10 30.06 9.39 2.28
CA VAL A 10 29.42 10.71 2.36
C VAL A 10 28.03 10.66 1.73
N LEU A 11 27.89 10.10 0.54
CA LEU A 11 26.59 9.98 -0.14
C LEU A 11 25.62 9.09 0.64
N ALA A 12 26.09 7.95 1.15
CA ALA A 12 25.25 7.05 1.93
C ALA A 12 24.74 7.71 3.22
N LEU A 13 25.58 8.48 3.93
CA LEU A 13 25.15 9.23 5.12
C LEU A 13 24.13 10.32 4.78
N ILE A 14 24.31 11.03 3.66
CA ILE A 14 23.32 11.99 3.17
C ILE A 14 22.00 11.29 2.91
N PHE A 15 22.01 10.17 2.17
CA PHE A 15 20.81 9.39 1.86
C PHE A 15 20.12 8.83 3.10
N GLY A 16 20.89 8.29 4.05
CA GLY A 16 20.36 7.82 5.34
C GLY A 16 19.70 8.95 6.14
N THR A 17 20.28 10.16 6.10
CA THR A 17 19.67 11.35 6.72
C THR A 17 18.35 11.71 6.06
N PHE A 18 18.27 11.68 4.73
CA PHE A 18 17.02 11.93 4.02
C PHE A 18 15.93 10.92 4.37
N PHE A 19 16.25 9.62 4.43
CA PHE A 19 15.30 8.60 4.90
C PHE A 19 14.87 8.84 6.34
N PHE A 20 15.81 9.13 7.23
CA PHE A 20 15.51 9.46 8.62
C PHE A 20 14.56 10.65 8.72
N LEU A 21 14.81 11.73 7.97
CA LEU A 21 13.94 12.91 7.97
C LEU A 21 12.56 12.61 7.39
N ALA A 22 12.48 11.84 6.30
CA ALA A 22 11.22 11.42 5.70
C ALA A 22 10.41 10.49 6.63
N ASP A 23 11.11 9.72 7.47
CA ASP A 23 10.49 8.85 8.46
C ASP A 23 10.11 9.53 9.76
N TYR A 24 10.88 10.52 10.19
CA TYR A 24 10.68 11.17 11.48
C TYR A 24 9.67 12.33 11.41
N PHE A 25 9.70 13.12 10.34
CA PHE A 25 8.90 14.36 10.19
C PHE A 25 7.64 14.16 9.33
N GLU A 26 7.04 12.97 9.40
CA GLU A 26 5.99 12.33 8.57
C GLU A 26 4.98 13.21 7.79
N HIS A 27 4.75 14.49 8.14
CA HIS A 27 3.64 15.32 7.64
C HIS A 27 4.01 16.70 7.05
N GLU A 28 5.27 17.18 7.11
CA GLU A 28 5.55 18.61 6.85
C GLU A 28 6.21 18.98 5.52
N LEU A 29 6.78 18.04 4.77
CA LEU A 29 7.81 18.43 3.79
C LEU A 29 7.25 18.97 2.45
N ILE A 30 6.31 18.31 1.75
CA ILE A 30 5.80 18.77 0.42
C ILE A 30 4.42 18.17 0.11
N ARG A 31 3.39 18.95 -0.29
CA ARG A 31 2.09 18.42 -0.77
C ARG A 31 2.06 18.31 -2.31
N LEU A 32 2.29 17.12 -2.85
CA LEU A 32 2.11 16.80 -4.28
C LEU A 32 0.89 15.90 -4.47
N HIS A 33 0.17 16.05 -5.59
CA HIS A 33 -1.04 15.29 -5.88
C HIS A 33 -0.73 13.81 -6.18
N GLY A 34 -1.50 12.87 -5.60
CA GLY A 34 -1.28 11.42 -5.76
C GLY A 34 -1.20 10.97 -7.23
N SER A 35 -2.10 11.46 -8.09
CA SER A 35 -2.07 11.14 -9.52
C SER A 35 -0.78 11.57 -10.23
N LEU A 36 -0.21 12.73 -9.88
CA LEU A 36 1.06 13.21 -10.45
C LEU A 36 2.21 12.27 -10.06
N ILE A 37 2.27 11.92 -8.78
CA ILE A 37 3.22 10.99 -8.20
C ILE A 37 3.11 9.62 -8.89
N ALA A 38 1.90 9.13 -9.13
CA ALA A 38 1.66 7.87 -9.82
C ALA A 38 2.23 7.86 -11.24
N GLY A 39 2.02 8.93 -12.01
CA GLY A 39 2.61 9.05 -13.33
C GLY A 39 4.14 8.97 -13.31
N ILE A 40 4.77 9.68 -12.37
CA ILE A 40 6.24 9.66 -12.17
C ILE A 40 6.72 8.26 -11.79
N SER A 41 6.10 7.64 -10.78
CA SER A 41 6.44 6.30 -10.28
C SER A 41 6.40 5.23 -11.35
N VAL A 42 5.33 5.20 -12.16
CA VAL A 42 5.15 4.22 -13.23
C VAL A 42 6.26 4.36 -14.26
N VAL A 43 6.52 5.58 -14.73
CA VAL A 43 7.60 5.83 -15.69
C VAL A 43 8.96 5.47 -15.12
N TYR A 44 9.23 5.86 -13.87
CA TYR A 44 10.47 5.54 -13.20
C TYR A 44 10.72 4.02 -13.19
N PHE A 45 9.72 3.25 -12.77
CA PHE A 45 9.86 1.81 -12.69
C PHE A 45 10.14 1.19 -14.06
N PHE A 46 9.34 1.51 -15.08
CA PHE A 46 9.43 0.87 -16.39
C PHE A 46 10.61 1.34 -17.24
N LEU A 47 11.03 2.61 -17.11
CA LEU A 47 12.10 3.18 -17.96
C LEU A 47 13.47 3.22 -17.29
N ILE A 48 13.56 3.08 -15.97
CA ILE A 48 14.83 3.13 -15.24
C ILE A 48 15.09 1.82 -14.52
N VAL A 49 14.21 1.43 -13.60
CA VAL A 49 14.44 0.27 -12.72
C VAL A 49 14.45 -1.04 -13.49
N LEU A 50 13.42 -1.28 -14.30
CA LEU A 50 13.29 -2.55 -15.02
C LEU A 50 14.43 -2.78 -16.03
N PRO A 51 14.86 -1.78 -16.83
CA PRO A 51 16.05 -1.90 -17.67
C PRO A 51 17.34 -2.14 -16.87
N GLU A 52 17.54 -1.41 -15.76
CA GLU A 52 18.71 -1.58 -14.88
C GLU A 52 18.79 -3.02 -14.34
N ILE A 53 17.66 -3.59 -13.90
CA ILE A 53 17.56 -5.00 -13.51
C ILE A 53 17.96 -5.90 -14.69
N SER A 54 17.39 -5.68 -15.86
CA SER A 54 17.59 -6.56 -17.02
C SER A 54 19.03 -6.60 -17.54
N VAL A 55 19.78 -5.51 -17.37
CA VAL A 55 21.17 -5.40 -17.83
C VAL A 55 22.16 -5.92 -16.78
N ARG A 56 21.86 -5.76 -15.49
CA ARG A 56 22.82 -6.01 -14.41
C ARG A 56 22.58 -7.27 -13.60
N LEU A 57 21.40 -7.88 -13.69
CA LEU A 57 21.25 -9.25 -13.22
C LEU A 57 22.13 -10.12 -14.14
N PRO A 58 23.17 -10.79 -13.63
CA PRO A 58 23.89 -11.77 -14.44
C PRO A 58 22.91 -12.87 -14.89
N GLU A 59 23.26 -13.56 -15.98
CA GLU A 59 22.53 -14.71 -16.48
C GLU A 59 22.47 -15.76 -15.37
N SER A 60 21.37 -15.72 -14.59
CA SER A 60 21.06 -16.62 -13.49
C SER A 60 21.04 -18.06 -14.03
N PRO A 61 21.20 -19.11 -13.20
CA PRO A 61 21.90 -20.38 -13.53
C PRO A 61 21.23 -21.26 -14.62
N PHE A 62 20.18 -20.78 -15.27
CA PHE A 62 19.45 -21.43 -16.35
C PHE A 62 19.52 -20.69 -17.69
N ASP A 63 20.19 -19.54 -17.79
CA ASP A 63 20.29 -18.68 -19.00
C ASP A 63 18.94 -18.33 -19.65
N MET A 64 17.83 -18.46 -18.92
CA MET A 64 16.50 -18.19 -19.45
C MET A 64 16.10 -16.75 -19.18
N GLU A 65 15.77 -16.01 -20.24
CA GLU A 65 15.25 -14.65 -20.14
C GLU A 65 14.02 -14.53 -19.23
N LEU A 66 13.23 -15.60 -19.13
CA LEU A 66 12.04 -15.69 -18.29
C LEU A 66 12.34 -15.42 -16.79
N PHE A 67 13.55 -15.73 -16.31
CA PHE A 67 13.92 -15.56 -14.91
C PHE A 67 14.49 -14.18 -14.58
N LYS A 68 14.76 -13.32 -15.57
CA LYS A 68 15.31 -11.96 -15.37
C LYS A 68 14.45 -11.12 -14.41
N TYR A 69 13.13 -11.34 -14.43
CA TYR A 69 12.17 -10.60 -13.60
C TYR A 69 11.53 -11.46 -12.48
N LEU A 70 12.03 -12.68 -12.26
CA LEU A 70 11.46 -13.58 -11.24
C LEU A 70 11.45 -12.92 -9.87
N PHE A 71 12.57 -12.30 -9.47
CA PHE A 71 12.67 -11.69 -8.14
C PHE A 71 11.80 -10.43 -7.99
N VAL A 72 11.55 -9.69 -9.08
CA VAL A 72 10.55 -8.62 -9.09
C VAL A 72 9.16 -9.19 -8.82
N LEU A 73 8.79 -10.28 -9.51
CA LEU A 73 7.51 -10.95 -9.28
C LEU A 73 7.40 -11.51 -7.86
N VAL A 74 8.47 -12.12 -7.34
CA VAL A 74 8.51 -12.64 -5.95
C VAL A 74 8.30 -11.51 -4.95
N GLY A 75 8.94 -10.36 -5.11
CA GLY A 75 8.74 -9.19 -4.25
C GLY A 75 7.29 -8.67 -4.30
N PHE A 76 6.74 -8.55 -5.50
CA PHE A 76 5.34 -8.13 -5.70
C PHE A 76 4.35 -9.11 -5.04
N VAL A 77 4.50 -10.40 -5.32
CA VAL A 77 3.64 -11.47 -4.81
C VAL A 77 3.77 -11.62 -3.30
N PHE A 78 4.97 -11.45 -2.74
CA PHE A 78 5.21 -11.54 -1.29
C PHE A 78 4.35 -10.53 -0.52
N ILE A 79 4.34 -9.26 -0.93
CA ILE A 79 3.51 -8.24 -0.28
C ILE A 79 2.03 -8.52 -0.51
N HIS A 80 1.64 -8.83 -1.75
CA HIS A 80 0.26 -9.14 -2.10
C HIS A 80 -0.33 -10.28 -1.25
N ILE A 81 0.39 -11.41 -1.16
CA ILE A 81 -0.06 -12.58 -0.39
C ILE A 81 -0.12 -12.23 1.10
N THR A 82 0.92 -11.59 1.63
CA THR A 82 0.99 -11.34 3.08
C THR A 82 -0.14 -10.42 3.53
N GLU A 83 -0.39 -9.35 2.77
CA GLU A 83 -1.52 -8.47 3.04
C GLU A 83 -2.86 -9.20 2.90
N LYS A 84 -3.03 -10.02 1.85
CA LYS A 84 -4.27 -10.77 1.66
C LYS A 84 -4.52 -11.78 2.78
N LEU A 85 -3.48 -12.42 3.31
CA LEU A 85 -3.57 -13.34 4.43
C LEU A 85 -4.01 -12.64 5.71
N ILE A 86 -3.52 -11.42 5.99
CA ILE A 86 -3.98 -10.61 7.12
C ILE A 86 -5.48 -10.34 6.97
N LEU A 87 -5.90 -9.79 5.84
CA LEU A 87 -7.30 -9.44 5.57
C LEU A 87 -8.25 -10.65 5.67
N GLN A 88 -7.83 -11.81 5.18
CA GLN A 88 -8.66 -13.03 5.22
C GLN A 88 -8.73 -13.68 6.60
N LYS A 89 -7.67 -13.57 7.41
CA LYS A 89 -7.56 -14.25 8.70
C LYS A 89 -8.22 -13.45 9.81
N VAL A 90 -8.02 -12.13 9.83
CA VAL A 90 -8.52 -11.25 10.88
C VAL A 90 -10.04 -11.25 10.91
N GLU A 91 -10.61 -11.58 12.07
CA GLU A 91 -12.06 -11.55 12.33
C GLU A 91 -12.93 -12.29 11.29
N SER A 92 -12.39 -13.32 10.63
CA SER A 92 -13.10 -14.09 9.57
C SER A 92 -14.47 -14.65 10.00
N ARG A 93 -14.62 -15.00 11.29
CA ARG A 93 -15.91 -15.42 11.86
C ARG A 93 -16.90 -14.26 11.97
N SER A 94 -16.43 -13.09 12.40
CA SER A 94 -17.24 -11.87 12.51
C SER A 94 -17.63 -11.35 11.13
N GLN A 95 -16.71 -11.36 10.14
CA GLN A 95 -17.02 -11.07 8.75
C GLN A 95 -18.16 -11.95 8.22
N LYS A 96 -18.07 -13.28 8.44
CA LYS A 96 -19.13 -14.23 8.03
C LYS A 96 -20.46 -13.96 8.74
N ARG A 97 -20.45 -13.60 10.02
CA ARG A 97 -21.66 -13.28 10.78
C ARG A 97 -22.29 -11.97 10.29
N MET A 98 -21.49 -10.94 10.06
CA MET A 98 -21.94 -9.66 9.52
C MET A 98 -22.58 -9.81 8.14
N ARG A 99 -21.96 -10.56 7.21
CA ARG A 99 -22.56 -10.87 5.90
C ARG A 99 -23.93 -11.54 5.99
N LYS A 100 -24.08 -12.48 6.94
CA LYS A 100 -25.37 -13.13 7.20
C LYS A 100 -26.41 -12.14 7.74
N LEU A 101 -26.01 -11.22 8.62
CA LEU A 101 -26.90 -10.19 9.16
C LEU A 101 -27.33 -9.20 8.07
N LEU A 102 -26.41 -8.71 7.25
CA LEU A 102 -26.71 -7.83 6.10
C LEU A 102 -27.71 -8.49 5.14
N THR A 103 -27.53 -9.79 4.85
CA THR A 103 -28.48 -10.51 3.99
C THR A 103 -29.86 -10.60 4.62
N LYS A 104 -29.94 -10.86 5.94
CA LYS A 104 -31.21 -10.92 6.65
C LYS A 104 -31.88 -9.55 6.74
N GLU A 105 -31.11 -8.48 6.92
CA GLU A 105 -31.61 -7.11 7.05
C GLU A 105 -32.27 -6.68 5.74
N LYS A 106 -31.60 -6.91 4.61
CA LYS A 106 -32.18 -6.69 3.28
C LYS A 106 -33.45 -7.50 3.01
N ILE A 107 -33.55 -8.72 3.53
CA ILE A 107 -34.78 -9.53 3.43
C ILE A 107 -35.88 -8.90 4.29
N LEU A 108 -35.55 -8.46 5.51
CA LEU A 108 -36.48 -7.86 6.45
C LEU A 108 -37.06 -6.54 5.90
N GLU A 109 -36.23 -5.66 5.36
CA GLU A 109 -36.64 -4.42 4.69
C GLU A 109 -37.64 -4.72 3.54
N GLY A 110 -37.39 -5.78 2.77
CA GLY A 110 -38.31 -6.23 1.74
C GLY A 110 -39.66 -6.74 2.27
N VAL A 111 -39.67 -7.39 3.44
CA VAL A 111 -40.90 -7.84 4.11
C VAL A 111 -41.68 -6.63 4.65
N GLU A 112 -41.01 -5.70 5.33
CA GLU A 112 -41.60 -4.46 5.85
C GLU A 112 -42.28 -3.66 4.74
N HIS A 113 -41.58 -3.43 3.63
CA HIS A 113 -42.13 -2.72 2.47
C HIS A 113 -43.39 -3.40 1.89
N ASN A 114 -43.44 -4.73 1.90
CA ASN A 114 -44.63 -5.47 1.47
C ASN A 114 -45.78 -5.36 2.49
N MET A 115 -45.47 -5.38 3.79
CA MET A 115 -46.46 -5.21 4.85
C MET A 115 -47.04 -3.80 4.85
N GLU A 116 -46.24 -2.76 4.62
CA GLU A 116 -46.72 -1.39 4.44
C GLU A 116 -47.68 -1.25 3.27
N LYS A 117 -47.40 -1.94 2.15
CA LYS A 117 -48.33 -1.99 1.00
C LYS A 117 -49.64 -2.67 1.34
N ILE A 118 -49.61 -3.76 2.10
CA ILE A 118 -50.82 -4.46 2.54
C ILE A 118 -51.63 -3.56 3.48
N LEU A 119 -50.98 -2.95 4.48
CA LEU A 119 -51.60 -2.02 5.42
C LEU A 119 -52.26 -0.85 4.67
N THR A 120 -51.56 -0.25 3.71
CA THR A 120 -52.08 0.86 2.89
C THR A 120 -53.28 0.46 2.04
N ARG A 121 -53.34 -0.79 1.56
CA ARG A 121 -54.50 -1.32 0.82
C ARG A 121 -55.70 -1.52 1.74
N GLU A 122 -55.48 -2.10 2.92
CA GLU A 122 -56.54 -2.40 3.86
C GLU A 122 -57.18 -1.13 4.43
N ILE A 123 -56.38 -0.09 4.72
CA ILE A 123 -56.88 1.23 5.14
C ILE A 123 -57.75 1.89 4.05
N LYS A 124 -57.51 1.60 2.77
CA LYS A 124 -58.29 2.15 1.64
C LYS A 124 -59.57 1.38 1.35
N ASN A 125 -59.79 0.24 2.01
CA ASN A 125 -60.95 -0.62 1.77
C ASN A 125 -62.14 -0.15 2.63
N ASP A 126 -63.36 -0.15 2.06
CA ASP A 126 -64.56 0.40 2.73
C ASP A 126 -65.02 -0.40 3.96
N THR A 127 -64.53 -1.63 4.13
CA THR A 127 -64.77 -2.48 5.30
C THR A 127 -63.49 -2.61 6.13
N LEU A 128 -63.29 -1.69 7.07
CA LEU A 128 -62.15 -1.74 7.99
C LEU A 128 -62.28 -2.92 8.97
N ASP A 129 -61.38 -3.89 8.88
CA ASP A 129 -61.16 -4.89 9.93
C ASP A 129 -60.10 -4.34 10.91
N GLU A 130 -60.56 -3.59 11.92
CA GLU A 130 -59.72 -2.98 12.95
C GLU A 130 -58.80 -4.00 13.68
N PRO A 131 -59.27 -5.21 14.05
CA PRO A 131 -58.40 -6.29 14.54
C PRO A 131 -57.21 -6.61 13.62
N VAL A 132 -57.46 -6.77 12.32
CA VAL A 132 -56.42 -7.11 11.33
C VAL A 132 -55.41 -5.96 11.19
N LEU A 133 -55.88 -4.71 11.12
CA LEU A 133 -54.99 -3.54 11.07
C LEU A 133 -54.09 -3.45 12.30
N LYS A 134 -54.64 -3.73 13.49
CA LYS A 134 -53.89 -3.72 14.75
C LYS A 134 -52.83 -4.83 14.78
N GLU A 135 -53.13 -6.01 14.23
CA GLU A 135 -52.18 -7.12 14.12
C GLU A 135 -51.05 -6.81 13.13
N ILE A 136 -51.37 -6.24 11.97
CA ILE A 136 -50.37 -5.80 10.98
C ILE A 136 -49.46 -4.72 11.58
N ALA A 137 -50.04 -3.71 12.24
CA ALA A 137 -49.27 -2.65 12.89
C ALA A 137 -48.37 -3.18 14.00
N ARG A 138 -48.85 -4.14 14.80
CA ARG A 138 -48.02 -4.79 15.84
C ARG A 138 -46.85 -5.54 15.21
N THR A 139 -47.11 -6.33 14.18
CA THR A 139 -46.08 -7.10 13.47
C THR A 139 -45.05 -6.18 12.82
N LEU A 140 -45.49 -5.10 12.16
CA LEU A 140 -44.59 -4.10 11.58
C LEU A 140 -43.67 -3.47 12.65
N THR A 141 -44.24 -3.14 13.81
CA THR A 141 -43.47 -2.63 14.95
C THR A 141 -42.42 -3.64 15.45
N GLU A 142 -42.78 -4.93 15.50
CA GLU A 142 -41.85 -6.01 15.87
C GLU A 142 -40.72 -6.17 14.84
N LEU A 143 -41.01 -6.05 13.54
CA LEU A 143 -40.01 -6.12 12.47
C LEU A 143 -39.04 -4.94 12.53
N ILE A 144 -39.54 -3.70 12.69
CA ILE A 144 -38.71 -2.51 12.83
C ILE A 144 -37.74 -2.65 14.01
N ASN A 145 -38.22 -3.13 15.16
CA ASN A 145 -37.36 -3.37 16.33
C ASN A 145 -36.28 -4.44 16.05
N GLN A 146 -36.61 -5.49 15.30
CA GLN A 146 -35.64 -6.51 14.87
C GLN A 146 -34.61 -5.92 13.89
N GLU A 147 -35.05 -5.06 12.99
CA GLU A 147 -34.18 -4.35 12.03
C GLU A 147 -33.17 -3.46 12.77
N GLU A 148 -33.63 -2.66 13.73
CA GLU A 148 -32.77 -1.83 14.58
C GLU A 148 -31.76 -2.66 15.39
N GLU A 149 -32.19 -3.79 15.97
CA GLU A 149 -31.27 -4.70 16.67
C GLU A 149 -30.21 -5.24 15.72
N MET A 150 -30.60 -5.65 14.51
CA MET A 150 -29.68 -6.17 13.51
C MET A 150 -28.71 -5.10 13.03
N LYS A 151 -29.15 -3.87 12.77
CA LYS A 151 -28.30 -2.72 12.45
C LYS A 151 -27.29 -2.45 13.57
N SER A 152 -27.72 -2.52 14.83
CA SER A 152 -26.81 -2.40 15.99
C SER A 152 -25.75 -3.51 16.02
N GLN A 153 -26.14 -4.76 15.79
CA GLN A 153 -25.19 -5.88 15.74
C GLN A 153 -24.22 -5.78 14.57
N ILE A 154 -24.70 -5.40 13.38
CA ILE A 154 -23.88 -5.14 12.19
C ILE A 154 -22.84 -4.08 12.51
N ASN A 155 -23.24 -2.95 13.12
CA ASN A 155 -22.32 -1.88 13.48
C ASN A 155 -21.26 -2.34 14.51
N ARG A 156 -21.64 -3.13 15.52
CA ARG A 156 -20.67 -3.72 16.47
C ARG A 156 -19.67 -4.63 15.79
N TYR A 157 -20.11 -5.48 14.85
CA TYR A 157 -19.20 -6.30 14.07
C TYR A 157 -18.31 -5.46 13.16
N LYS A 158 -18.85 -4.41 12.53
CA LYS A 158 -18.10 -3.48 11.68
C LYS A 158 -16.93 -2.86 12.44
N ILE A 159 -17.22 -2.23 13.59
CA ILE A 159 -16.20 -1.62 14.46
C ILE A 159 -15.16 -2.66 14.88
N LYS A 160 -15.60 -3.82 15.40
CA LYS A 160 -14.69 -4.88 15.82
C LYS A 160 -13.76 -5.38 14.70
N ILE A 161 -14.29 -5.55 13.50
CA ILE A 161 -13.50 -6.00 12.34
C ILE A 161 -12.52 -4.89 11.94
N GLN A 162 -12.98 -3.64 11.89
CA GLN A 162 -12.17 -2.48 11.52
C GLN A 162 -11.01 -2.28 12.49
N ASP A 163 -11.26 -2.25 13.80
CA ASP A 163 -10.25 -2.05 14.83
C ASP A 163 -9.14 -3.11 14.74
N HIS A 164 -9.51 -4.39 14.69
CA HIS A 164 -8.52 -5.46 14.60
C HIS A 164 -7.79 -5.45 13.25
N ILE A 165 -8.46 -5.17 12.13
CA ILE A 165 -7.75 -5.09 10.84
C ILE A 165 -6.73 -3.95 10.86
N ASN A 166 -7.12 -2.78 11.36
CA ASN A 166 -6.23 -1.64 11.46
C ASN A 166 -5.02 -1.95 12.35
N GLU A 167 -5.23 -2.61 13.49
CA GLU A 167 -4.15 -3.07 14.38
C GLU A 167 -3.16 -4.00 13.66
N TYR A 168 -3.65 -5.07 13.03
CA TYR A 168 -2.79 -6.04 12.35
C TYR A 168 -2.10 -5.48 11.10
N LEU A 169 -2.79 -4.63 10.32
CA LEU A 169 -2.19 -3.97 9.16
C LEU A 169 -1.13 -2.96 9.59
N HIS A 170 -1.37 -2.22 10.67
CA HIS A 170 -0.40 -1.28 11.24
C HIS A 170 0.85 -2.02 11.74
N GLU A 171 0.71 -3.08 12.53
CA GLU A 171 1.85 -3.92 12.94
C GLU A 171 2.63 -4.48 11.75
N PHE A 172 1.91 -4.92 10.72
CA PHE A 172 2.53 -5.43 9.50
C PHE A 172 3.31 -4.33 8.75
N ARG A 173 2.70 -3.15 8.55
CA ARG A 173 3.34 -2.00 7.89
C ARG A 173 4.62 -1.61 8.59
N LEU A 174 4.59 -1.48 9.92
CA LEU A 174 5.78 -1.20 10.75
C LEU A 174 6.94 -2.14 10.44
N ILE A 175 6.67 -3.45 10.46
CA ILE A 175 7.70 -4.46 10.19
C ILE A 175 8.19 -4.36 8.74
N THR A 176 7.27 -4.24 7.78
CA THR A 176 7.64 -4.18 6.37
C THR A 176 8.42 -2.93 6.01
N ASP A 177 8.08 -1.77 6.58
CA ASP A 177 8.77 -0.51 6.33
C ASP A 177 10.16 -0.52 6.95
N TYR A 178 10.30 -1.08 8.17
CA TYR A 178 11.61 -1.28 8.77
C TYR A 178 12.50 -2.18 7.89
N VAL A 179 11.99 -3.35 7.49
CA VAL A 179 12.74 -4.30 6.64
C VAL A 179 13.07 -3.69 5.28
N TYR A 180 12.12 -2.96 4.69
CA TYR A 180 12.30 -2.26 3.43
C TYR A 180 13.45 -1.23 3.50
N HIS A 181 13.40 -0.29 4.44
CA HIS A 181 14.42 0.75 4.57
C HIS A 181 15.79 0.17 4.97
N PHE A 182 15.80 -0.87 5.80
CA PHE A 182 17.01 -1.62 6.10
C PHE A 182 17.64 -2.22 4.83
N LEU A 183 16.87 -2.91 4.00
CA LEU A 183 17.36 -3.48 2.75
C LEU A 183 17.79 -2.41 1.75
N VAL A 184 17.03 -1.31 1.64
CA VAL A 184 17.41 -0.14 0.83
C VAL A 184 18.78 0.40 1.25
N GLY A 185 19.05 0.52 2.56
CA GLY A 185 20.35 0.97 3.06
C GLY A 185 21.51 0.07 2.63
N ILE A 186 21.33 -1.25 2.67
CA ILE A 186 22.33 -2.22 2.18
C ILE A 186 22.54 -2.06 0.67
N ILE A 187 21.45 -1.99 -0.09
CA ILE A 187 21.48 -1.89 -1.55
C ILE A 187 22.17 -0.59 -2.00
N ILE A 188 21.90 0.53 -1.34
CA ILE A 188 22.53 1.82 -1.61
C ILE A 188 24.06 1.71 -1.54
N ILE A 189 24.59 1.07 -0.48
CA ILE A 189 26.04 0.89 -0.36
C ILE A 189 26.59 0.01 -1.50
N GLY A 190 25.90 -1.07 -1.84
CA GLY A 190 26.28 -1.94 -2.94
C GLY A 190 26.33 -1.18 -4.28
N LEU A 191 25.23 -0.50 -4.63
CA LEU A 191 25.12 0.23 -5.89
C LEU A 191 26.10 1.39 -5.99
N LEU A 192 26.21 2.23 -4.95
CA LEU A 192 27.19 3.34 -4.94
C LEU A 192 28.64 2.85 -5.11
N SER A 193 28.93 1.62 -4.67
CA SER A 193 30.26 1.01 -4.79
C SER A 193 30.56 0.47 -6.19
N ILE A 194 29.53 0.06 -6.94
CA ILE A 194 29.64 -0.43 -8.32
C ILE A 194 29.61 0.78 -9.27
N GLU A 195 28.54 1.57 -9.19
CA GLU A 195 28.33 2.75 -10.00
C GLU A 195 27.53 3.80 -9.24
N THR A 196 28.15 4.96 -9.04
CA THR A 196 27.57 6.04 -8.23
C THR A 196 26.22 6.51 -8.78
N MET A 197 26.05 6.56 -10.11
CA MET A 197 24.79 6.99 -10.72
C MET A 197 23.64 6.03 -10.40
N SER A 198 23.85 4.72 -10.49
CA SER A 198 22.85 3.71 -10.12
C SER A 198 22.42 3.83 -8.66
N GLY A 199 23.37 4.09 -7.76
CA GLY A 199 23.05 4.33 -6.34
C GLY A 199 22.23 5.59 -6.11
N ILE A 200 22.56 6.69 -6.81
CA ILE A 200 21.79 7.95 -6.75
C ILE A 200 20.37 7.75 -7.28
N LEU A 201 20.22 7.12 -8.44
CA LEU A 201 18.92 6.83 -9.04
C LEU A 201 18.10 5.93 -8.11
N PHE A 202 18.66 4.82 -7.64
CA PHE A 202 17.94 3.95 -6.70
C PHE A 202 17.52 4.68 -5.43
N PHE A 203 18.34 5.58 -4.88
CA PHE A 203 17.94 6.41 -3.75
C PHE A 203 16.69 7.23 -4.05
N PHE A 204 16.63 7.93 -5.18
CA PHE A 204 15.44 8.70 -5.58
C PHE A 204 14.21 7.81 -5.75
N TYR A 205 14.38 6.62 -6.32
CA TYR A 205 13.31 5.64 -6.43
C TYR A 205 12.78 5.19 -5.07
N ALA A 206 13.69 4.81 -4.18
CA ALA A 206 13.37 4.22 -2.90
C ALA A 206 12.76 5.25 -1.93
N ILE A 207 13.24 6.50 -1.96
CA ILE A 207 12.68 7.58 -1.14
C ILE A 207 11.33 8.05 -1.66
N PHE A 208 11.07 7.90 -2.97
CA PHE A 208 9.76 8.18 -3.53
C PHE A 208 8.69 7.32 -2.85
N ARG A 209 8.94 6.02 -2.67
CA ARG A 209 8.05 5.12 -1.90
C ARG A 209 7.74 5.68 -0.50
N ALA A 210 8.78 6.10 0.24
CA ALA A 210 8.61 6.65 1.59
C ALA A 210 7.71 7.90 1.60
N PHE A 211 7.75 8.72 0.54
CA PHE A 211 6.85 9.86 0.39
C PHE A 211 5.42 9.48 -0.03
N VAL A 212 5.20 8.38 -0.75
CA VAL A 212 3.86 8.04 -1.24
C VAL A 212 3.03 7.20 -0.27
N VAL A 213 3.62 6.17 0.35
CA VAL A 213 2.92 5.26 1.28
C VAL A 213 2.21 6.07 2.37
N LYS A 214 2.86 7.12 2.87
CA LYS A 214 2.37 7.97 3.97
C LYS A 214 1.29 8.98 3.59
N ARG A 215 0.83 8.96 2.33
CA ARG A 215 -0.18 9.90 1.80
C ARG A 215 -1.44 9.22 1.31
N SER A 216 -1.45 7.89 1.32
CA SER A 216 -2.55 7.09 0.82
C SER A 216 -3.80 7.35 1.67
N GLU A 217 -4.81 8.02 1.10
CA GLU A 217 -6.10 8.27 1.76
C GLU A 217 -6.77 6.94 2.14
N GLN A 218 -7.68 6.99 3.13
CA GLN A 218 -8.50 5.87 3.62
C GLN A 218 -8.79 4.83 2.53
N HIS A 219 -8.14 3.67 2.63
CA HIS A 219 -8.31 2.59 1.68
C HIS A 219 -9.55 1.77 2.03
N ILE A 220 -10.36 1.45 1.02
CA ILE A 220 -11.52 0.57 1.22
C ILE A 220 -11.01 -0.86 1.30
N ILE A 221 -11.06 -1.45 2.50
CA ILE A 221 -10.56 -2.82 2.73
C ILE A 221 -11.59 -3.85 2.25
N PHE A 222 -12.86 -3.66 2.63
CA PHE A 222 -13.97 -4.51 2.22
C PHE A 222 -15.13 -3.67 1.73
N THR A 223 -15.28 -3.57 0.41
CA THR A 223 -16.40 -2.85 -0.22
C THR A 223 -17.77 -3.42 0.14
N ASP A 224 -17.88 -4.73 0.38
CA ASP A 224 -19.14 -5.39 0.72
C ASP A 224 -19.56 -5.21 2.19
N LEU A 225 -18.61 -4.84 3.05
CA LEU A 225 -18.84 -4.61 4.49
C LEU A 225 -18.68 -3.14 4.88
N GLU A 226 -18.34 -2.28 3.91
CA GLU A 226 -18.00 -0.87 4.10
C GLU A 226 -16.93 -0.67 5.18
N ILE A 227 -15.94 -1.56 5.24
CA ILE A 227 -14.83 -1.44 6.18
C ILE A 227 -13.73 -0.63 5.51
N TYR A 228 -13.34 0.45 6.18
CA TYR A 228 -12.32 1.37 5.72
C TYR A 228 -11.11 1.25 6.62
N GLU A 229 -9.94 1.40 6.02
CA GLU A 229 -8.73 1.66 6.79
C GLU A 229 -8.81 3.08 7.33
N GLU A 230 -8.79 3.23 8.65
CA GLU A 230 -8.73 4.57 9.25
C GLU A 230 -7.34 5.16 9.07
N ALA A 231 -7.28 6.48 8.92
CA ALA A 231 -6.01 7.19 8.80
C ALA A 231 -5.12 6.86 10.01
N GLU A 232 -3.86 6.57 9.69
CA GLU A 232 -2.85 6.03 10.58
C GLU A 232 -2.84 6.76 11.93
N HIS A 233 -2.98 6.01 13.02
CA HIS A 233 -2.75 6.57 14.34
C HIS A 233 -1.27 6.94 14.45
N GLU A 234 -1.03 8.21 14.77
CA GLU A 234 0.30 8.74 15.01
C GLU A 234 1.12 7.79 15.90
N HIS A 235 2.21 7.23 15.35
CA HIS A 235 3.05 6.30 16.09
C HIS A 235 3.59 6.97 17.37
N PRO A 236 3.79 6.22 18.46
CA PRO A 236 4.51 6.75 19.61
C PRO A 236 5.93 7.18 19.18
N PRO A 237 6.50 8.23 19.78
CA PRO A 237 7.76 8.84 19.32
C PRO A 237 8.95 7.87 19.32
N LEU A 238 8.96 6.90 20.25
CA LEU A 238 9.98 5.84 20.28
C LEU A 238 9.94 4.94 19.04
N LEU A 239 8.74 4.61 18.58
CA LEU A 239 8.55 3.74 17.42
C LEU A 239 8.91 4.48 16.12
N ARG A 240 8.55 5.77 16.00
CA ARG A 240 9.00 6.62 14.89
C ARG A 240 10.51 6.70 14.83
N PHE A 241 11.16 6.92 15.98
CA PHE A 241 12.62 6.95 16.05
C PHE A 241 13.23 5.61 15.62
N PHE A 242 12.70 4.49 16.11
CA PHE A 242 13.15 3.15 15.71
C PHE A 242 13.04 2.94 14.19
N LEU A 243 11.88 3.23 13.59
CA LEU A 243 11.67 3.15 12.14
C LEU A 243 12.64 4.03 11.37
N SER A 244 12.81 5.28 11.79
CA SER A 244 13.67 6.27 11.12
C SER A 244 15.14 5.85 11.09
N THR A 245 15.59 5.02 12.04
CA THR A 245 16.97 4.51 12.08
C THR A 245 17.23 3.31 11.16
N SER A 246 16.19 2.66 10.63
CA SER A 246 16.30 1.45 9.81
C SER A 246 17.25 1.60 8.62
N ALA A 247 17.15 2.69 7.87
CA ALA A 247 18.04 2.98 6.74
C ALA A 247 19.50 3.13 7.17
N PHE A 248 19.77 3.79 8.31
CA PHE A 248 21.12 3.90 8.86
C PHE A 248 21.67 2.54 9.31
N VAL A 249 20.85 1.71 9.95
CA VAL A 249 21.25 0.34 10.32
C VAL A 249 21.59 -0.47 9.06
N GLY A 250 20.79 -0.33 7.99
CA GLY A 250 21.05 -0.93 6.68
C GLY A 250 22.35 -0.44 6.05
N ILE A 251 22.59 0.87 6.02
CA ILE A 251 23.83 1.48 5.52
C ILE A 251 25.04 0.96 6.30
N PHE A 252 24.98 0.97 7.63
CA PHE A 252 26.05 0.48 8.48
C PHE A 252 26.34 -1.00 8.22
N THR A 253 25.29 -1.81 8.10
CA THR A 253 25.39 -3.23 7.73
C THR A 253 26.02 -3.40 6.35
N GLY A 254 25.62 -2.62 5.36
CA GLY A 254 26.20 -2.63 4.01
C GLY A 254 27.69 -2.26 4.00
N ILE A 255 28.09 -1.28 4.82
CA ILE A 255 29.51 -0.91 4.99
C ILE A 255 30.29 -2.07 5.60
N LEU A 256 29.78 -2.69 6.67
CA LEU A 256 30.41 -3.85 7.30
C LEU A 256 30.55 -5.00 6.32
N MET A 257 29.49 -5.31 5.58
CA MET A 257 29.54 -6.32 4.53
C MET A 257 30.64 -5.97 3.52
N LYS A 258 30.66 -4.76 2.95
CA LYS A 258 31.72 -4.36 2.02
C LYS A 258 33.15 -4.55 2.55
N ILE A 259 33.38 -4.34 3.86
CA ILE A 259 34.70 -4.48 4.49
C ILE A 259 35.06 -5.95 4.77
N PHE A 260 34.11 -6.73 5.31
CA PHE A 260 34.38 -8.06 5.86
C PHE A 260 33.92 -9.22 4.96
N ILE A 261 32.91 -9.01 4.13
CA ILE A 261 32.23 -10.02 3.31
C ILE A 261 31.99 -9.45 1.90
N PRO A 262 32.80 -9.79 0.89
CA PRO A 262 32.56 -9.29 -0.47
C PRO A 262 31.15 -9.70 -0.92
N ILE A 263 30.25 -8.71 -1.00
CA ILE A 263 28.87 -8.93 -1.44
C ILE A 263 28.94 -9.38 -2.90
N ASN A 264 28.48 -10.59 -3.19
CA ASN A 264 28.30 -11.02 -4.57
C ASN A 264 27.30 -10.09 -5.25
N VAL A 265 27.69 -9.55 -6.40
CA VAL A 265 26.87 -8.66 -7.24
C VAL A 265 25.52 -9.30 -7.55
N GLU A 266 25.47 -10.62 -7.71
CA GLU A 266 24.24 -11.40 -7.86
C GLU A 266 23.26 -11.18 -6.71
N PHE A 267 23.71 -11.35 -5.46
CA PHE A 267 22.85 -11.18 -4.29
C PHE A 267 22.35 -9.74 -4.17
N LEU A 268 23.20 -8.75 -4.46
CA LEU A 268 22.80 -7.35 -4.49
C LEU A 268 21.65 -7.13 -5.48
N PHE A 269 21.77 -7.63 -6.71
CA PHE A 269 20.75 -7.45 -7.74
C PHE A 269 19.49 -8.30 -7.51
N ILE A 270 19.59 -9.44 -6.80
CA ILE A 270 18.44 -10.19 -6.30
C ILE A 270 17.66 -9.34 -5.29
N PHE A 271 18.32 -8.75 -4.29
CA PHE A 271 17.67 -7.88 -3.31
C PHE A 271 17.10 -6.61 -3.95
N TYR A 272 17.84 -6.00 -4.87
CA TYR A 272 17.37 -4.86 -5.66
C TYR A 272 16.11 -5.19 -6.45
N SER A 273 16.06 -6.35 -7.12
CA SER A 273 14.90 -6.81 -7.88
C SER A 273 13.70 -7.10 -6.97
N PHE A 274 13.94 -7.77 -5.85
CA PHE A 274 12.91 -8.03 -4.84
C PHE A 274 12.30 -6.74 -4.31
N ILE A 275 13.14 -5.78 -3.87
CA ILE A 275 12.69 -4.47 -3.37
C ILE A 275 11.97 -3.68 -4.45
N SER A 276 12.41 -3.75 -5.70
CA SER A 276 11.72 -3.12 -6.82
C SER A 276 10.34 -3.72 -7.05
N GLY A 277 10.17 -5.03 -6.86
CA GLY A 277 8.86 -5.70 -6.86
C GLY A 277 7.94 -5.24 -5.74
N VAL A 278 8.49 -5.06 -4.53
CA VAL A 278 7.78 -4.51 -3.37
C VAL A 278 7.31 -3.08 -3.67
N ILE A 279 8.16 -2.22 -4.23
CA ILE A 279 7.79 -0.86 -4.59
C ILE A 279 6.77 -0.86 -5.72
N LEU A 280 6.89 -1.72 -6.73
CA LEU A 280 5.89 -1.84 -7.79
C LEU A 280 4.50 -2.18 -7.23
N TYR A 281 4.42 -3.10 -6.27
CA TYR A 281 3.16 -3.43 -5.61
C TYR A 281 2.54 -2.19 -4.94
N VAL A 282 3.35 -1.45 -4.18
CA VAL A 282 2.92 -0.19 -3.55
C VAL A 282 2.47 0.82 -4.61
N ILE A 283 3.19 0.96 -5.72
CA ILE A 283 2.80 1.83 -6.83
C ILE A 283 1.41 1.48 -7.33
N VAL A 284 1.18 0.20 -7.66
CA VAL A 284 -0.08 -0.27 -8.21
C VAL A 284 -1.23 -0.12 -7.23
N ARG A 285 -0.97 -0.40 -5.94
CA ARG A 285 -2.02 -0.49 -4.94
C ARG A 285 -2.33 0.84 -4.26
N GLU A 286 -1.32 1.59 -3.86
CA GLU A 286 -1.47 2.76 -2.98
C GLU A 286 -1.25 4.08 -3.71
N VAL A 287 -0.43 4.07 -4.77
CA VAL A 287 -0.05 5.30 -5.47
C VAL A 287 -1.00 5.62 -6.62
N ILE A 288 -1.38 4.63 -7.41
CA ILE A 288 -2.34 4.80 -8.50
C ILE A 288 -3.73 5.01 -7.87
N PRO A 289 -4.38 6.18 -8.09
CA PRO A 289 -5.67 6.47 -7.47
C PRO A 289 -6.74 5.46 -7.87
N GLU A 290 -7.53 5.00 -6.91
CA GLU A 290 -8.64 4.08 -7.18
C GLU A 290 -9.83 4.78 -7.86
N LYS A 291 -10.37 4.14 -8.90
CA LYS A 291 -11.65 4.48 -9.54
C LYS A 291 -11.76 5.97 -9.90
N GLU A 292 -12.80 6.63 -9.39
CA GLU A 292 -13.18 8.00 -9.74
C GLU A 292 -12.34 9.06 -9.02
N LYS A 293 -11.48 8.68 -8.07
CA LYS A 293 -10.62 9.63 -7.32
C LYS A 293 -9.41 10.10 -8.13
N GLY A 294 -9.13 9.50 -9.29
CA GLY A 294 -7.95 9.80 -10.10
C GLY A 294 -8.10 11.03 -11.00
N ASP A 295 -7.19 12.00 -10.86
CA ASP A 295 -7.04 13.10 -11.81
C ASP A 295 -6.15 12.67 -12.98
N ILE A 296 -6.78 12.33 -14.11
CA ILE A 296 -6.11 11.87 -15.33
C ILE A 296 -5.12 12.92 -15.85
N GLY A 297 -5.47 14.21 -15.77
CA GLY A 297 -4.63 15.29 -16.27
C GLY A 297 -3.30 15.36 -15.52
N LYS A 298 -3.36 15.33 -14.19
CA LYS A 298 -2.14 15.31 -13.35
C LYS A 298 -1.32 14.04 -13.54
N PHE A 299 -1.97 12.89 -13.72
CA PHE A 299 -1.28 11.65 -14.04
C PHE A 299 -0.47 11.77 -15.34
N LEU A 300 -1.09 12.26 -16.41
CA LEU A 300 -0.41 12.44 -17.70
C LEU A 300 0.72 13.48 -17.62
N ILE A 301 0.55 14.56 -16.86
CA ILE A 301 1.62 15.54 -16.60
C ILE A 301 2.82 14.86 -15.93
N GLY A 302 2.57 14.03 -14.91
CA GLY A 302 3.63 13.29 -14.21
C GLY A 302 4.35 12.31 -15.12
N LEU A 303 3.57 11.55 -15.91
CA LEU A 303 4.07 10.57 -16.86
C LEU A 303 4.92 11.22 -17.95
N PHE A 304 4.36 12.15 -18.73
CA PHE A 304 5.09 12.77 -19.84
C PHE A 304 6.20 13.70 -19.34
N GLY A 305 5.96 14.44 -18.26
CA GLY A 305 6.98 15.30 -17.66
C GLY A 305 8.20 14.51 -17.23
N PHE A 306 8.01 13.34 -16.60
CA PHE A 306 9.14 12.51 -16.18
C PHE A 306 9.83 11.81 -17.35
N ILE A 307 9.10 11.39 -18.39
CA ILE A 307 9.71 10.88 -19.63
C ILE A 307 10.65 11.93 -20.25
N ILE A 308 10.21 13.19 -20.34
CA ILE A 308 11.03 14.29 -20.88
C ILE A 308 12.29 14.46 -20.02
N ILE A 309 12.17 14.43 -18.69
CA ILE A 309 13.32 14.52 -17.78
C ILE A 309 14.31 13.37 -18.04
N ILE A 310 13.84 12.13 -18.18
CA ILE A 310 14.69 10.97 -18.47
C ILE A 310 15.43 11.16 -19.80
N ILE A 311 14.72 11.59 -20.85
CA ILE A 311 15.31 11.83 -22.17
C ILE A 311 16.41 12.90 -22.08
N ILE A 312 16.14 14.01 -21.37
CA ILE A 312 17.12 15.08 -21.14
C ILE A 312 18.35 14.51 -20.44
N ILE A 313 18.18 13.82 -19.31
CA ILE A 313 19.30 13.20 -18.58
C ILE A 313 20.10 12.28 -19.50
N ASN A 314 19.42 11.39 -20.23
CA ASN A 314 20.05 10.43 -21.13
C ASN A 314 20.87 11.11 -22.23
N ILE A 315 20.35 12.16 -22.87
CA ILE A 315 21.08 12.95 -23.87
C ILE A 315 22.35 13.55 -23.24
N PHE A 316 22.24 14.18 -22.07
CA PHE A 316 23.40 14.79 -21.42
C PHE A 316 24.42 13.78 -20.90
N THR A 317 24.01 12.56 -20.53
CA THR A 317 24.93 11.50 -20.08
C THR A 317 25.56 10.71 -21.22
N ASN A 318 24.91 10.60 -22.38
CA ASN A 318 25.46 9.88 -23.55
C ASN A 318 26.25 10.77 -24.51
N VAL A 319 26.10 12.09 -24.42
CA VAL A 319 26.83 13.07 -25.25
C VAL A 319 28.14 13.55 -24.59
N LEU A 320 28.37 13.24 -23.31
CA LEU A 320 29.56 13.57 -22.52
C LEU A 320 30.48 12.36 -22.33
#